data_AF-A0A2N1QR55-F1
#
_entry.id   AF-A0A2N1QR55-F1
#
_cell.length_a   1.000
_cell.length_b   1.000
_cell.length_c   1.000
_cell.angle_alpha   90.00
_cell.angle_beta   90.00
_cell.angle_gamma   90.00
#
_symmetry.space_group_name_H-M   'P 1'
#
loop_
_entity.id
_entity.type
_entity.pdbx_description
1 polymer ?
#
loop_
_entity_poly.entity_id
_entity_poly.type
_entity_poly.pdbx_seq_one_letter_code
_entity_poly.pdbx_strand_id
1 'polypeptide(L)'
;MKRIGFVVFLTLLFLMGWFAVRDVSLELDHLTVEKANLPDMSLEKVEFQREVEGVEWTATIERAERRGNEIRLLSLDIVGIGSEKQRWSLQAPTGLFLEERGKAVLSDVRGSVATGETVAYFEAPEAEWSEGATEVLFVDGAAFRRSDFYFEGNSVRVSFSGVFSAEKGASFTWVMPENTE
;
A
#
# COMPACT_ATOMS: atom_id res chain seq x y z
N MET A 1 7.41 20.44 8.69
CA MET A 1 7.58 19.77 7.38
C MET A 1 6.59 18.62 7.32
N LYS A 2 5.43 18.80 6.68
CA LYS A 2 4.39 17.77 6.62
C LYS A 2 4.71 16.83 5.45
N ARG A 3 5.03 15.57 5.75
CA ARG A 3 5.33 14.51 4.78
C ARG A 3 4.01 13.89 4.31
N ILE A 4 3.36 14.58 3.37
CA ILE A 4 1.95 14.35 2.97
C ILE A 4 1.80 13.16 2.01
N GLY A 5 2.82 12.83 1.22
CA GLY A 5 2.76 11.69 0.27
C GLY A 5 2.53 10.32 0.93
N PHE A 6 2.92 10.15 2.21
CA PHE A 6 2.74 8.89 2.91
C PHE A 6 1.33 8.77 3.50
N VAL A 7 0.76 9.82 4.08
CA VAL A 7 -0.64 9.91 4.60
C VAL A 7 -1.69 9.39 3.59
N VAL A 8 -1.33 9.40 2.31
CA VAL A 8 -2.17 9.06 1.17
C VAL A 8 -2.13 7.58 0.82
N PHE A 9 -0.95 6.94 0.90
CA PHE A 9 -0.82 5.48 0.86
C PHE A 9 -1.70 4.80 1.93
N LEU A 10 -2.05 5.55 2.97
CA LEU A 10 -2.67 5.09 4.21
C LEU A 10 -4.16 5.36 4.25
N THR A 11 -4.60 6.48 3.66
CA THR A 11 -6.00 6.63 3.29
C THR A 11 -6.40 5.65 2.19
N LEU A 12 -5.45 5.17 1.38
CA LEU A 12 -5.65 4.13 0.37
C LEU A 12 -6.01 2.75 0.94
N LEU A 13 -5.21 2.23 1.88
CA LEU A 13 -5.49 0.93 2.51
C LEU A 13 -6.80 0.97 3.32
N PHE A 14 -7.03 2.08 4.04
CA PHE A 14 -8.28 2.31 4.77
C PHE A 14 -9.50 2.43 3.83
N LEU A 15 -9.40 3.18 2.73
CA LEU A 15 -10.50 3.35 1.78
C LEU A 15 -10.75 2.09 0.94
N MET A 16 -9.74 1.28 0.62
CA MET A 16 -9.95 -0.01 -0.06
C MET A 16 -10.76 -0.98 0.82
N GLY A 17 -10.46 -1.08 2.11
CA GLY A 17 -11.26 -1.85 3.06
C GLY A 17 -12.68 -1.30 3.23
N TRP A 18 -12.81 0.03 3.37
CA TRP A 18 -14.11 0.68 3.60
C TRP A 18 -15.03 0.70 2.36
N PHE A 19 -14.50 0.93 1.14
CA PHE A 19 -15.30 0.96 -0.09
C PHE A 19 -15.67 -0.44 -0.58
N ALA A 20 -14.79 -1.43 -0.42
CA ALA A 20 -15.13 -2.81 -0.75
C ALA A 20 -16.23 -3.38 0.17
N VAL A 21 -16.41 -2.80 1.37
CA VAL A 21 -17.54 -3.06 2.26
C VAL A 21 -18.77 -2.23 1.85
N ARG A 22 -18.61 -0.93 1.60
CA ARG A 22 -19.75 0.01 1.48
C ARG A 22 -20.42 0.03 0.11
N ASP A 23 -19.68 0.02 -1.00
CA ASP A 23 -20.29 0.05 -2.35
C ASP A 23 -20.79 -1.34 -2.78
N VAL A 24 -20.17 -2.41 -2.27
CA VAL A 24 -20.59 -3.80 -2.53
C VAL A 24 -21.79 -4.22 -1.66
N SER A 25 -21.92 -3.68 -0.45
CA SER A 25 -23.10 -3.95 0.41
C SER A 25 -24.42 -3.43 -0.17
N LEU A 26 -24.39 -2.52 -1.14
CA LEU A 26 -25.59 -1.93 -1.73
C LEU A 26 -26.24 -2.80 -2.80
N GLU A 27 -25.60 -3.90 -3.24
CA GLU A 27 -26.12 -4.73 -4.34
C GLU A 27 -26.34 -6.21 -3.98
N LEU A 28 -26.06 -6.62 -2.73
CA LEU A 28 -26.01 -8.05 -2.33
C LEU A 28 -27.14 -8.52 -1.42
N ASP A 29 -28.18 -7.72 -1.19
CA ASP A 29 -29.33 -8.15 -0.35
C ASP A 29 -30.11 -9.31 -1.01
N HIS A 30 -29.80 -9.65 -2.26
CA HIS A 30 -30.40 -10.76 -2.98
C HIS A 30 -29.29 -11.51 -3.73
N LEU A 31 -28.80 -12.64 -3.21
CA LEU A 31 -28.38 -13.84 -3.94
C LEU A 31 -27.55 -14.77 -3.04
N THR A 32 -28.24 -15.49 -2.16
CA THR A 32 -27.70 -16.65 -1.46
C THR A 32 -27.70 -17.85 -2.42
N VAL A 33 -26.54 -18.24 -2.96
CA VAL A 33 -26.35 -19.58 -3.52
C VAL A 33 -25.01 -20.13 -3.08
N GLU A 34 -25.11 -21.16 -2.25
CA GLU A 34 -24.05 -22.07 -1.83
C GLU A 34 -23.24 -22.57 -3.05
N LYS A 35 -22.03 -22.05 -3.26
CA LYS A 35 -21.13 -22.47 -4.34
C LYS A 35 -19.76 -22.79 -3.77
N ALA A 36 -19.51 -24.07 -3.55
CA ALA A 36 -18.18 -24.57 -3.21
C ALA A 36 -17.15 -24.14 -4.27
N ASN A 37 -16.13 -23.39 -3.83
CA ASN A 37 -14.93 -22.93 -4.55
C ASN A 37 -15.08 -21.83 -5.64
N LEU A 38 -16.26 -21.26 -5.87
CA LEU A 38 -16.37 -20.08 -6.74
C LEU A 38 -16.37 -18.79 -5.90
N PRO A 39 -15.76 -17.70 -6.38
CA PRO A 39 -15.94 -16.41 -5.73
C PRO A 39 -17.40 -15.99 -5.77
N ASP A 40 -17.87 -15.38 -4.69
CA ASP A 40 -19.23 -14.84 -4.60
C ASP A 40 -19.39 -13.68 -5.58
N MET A 41 -18.30 -12.94 -5.78
CA MET A 41 -18.22 -11.81 -6.71
C MET A 41 -16.82 -11.74 -7.31
N SER A 42 -16.74 -11.39 -8.59
CA SER A 42 -15.49 -11.10 -9.29
C SER A 42 -15.68 -9.83 -10.11
N LEU A 43 -14.82 -8.85 -9.89
CA LEU A 43 -14.71 -7.64 -10.69
C LEU A 43 -13.39 -7.68 -11.45
N GLU A 44 -13.40 -7.22 -12.69
CA GLU A 44 -12.20 -7.13 -13.54
C GLU A 44 -11.94 -5.70 -13.94
N LYS A 45 -10.66 -5.34 -14.10
CA LYS A 45 -10.19 -4.02 -14.55
C LYS A 45 -10.81 -2.87 -13.76
N VAL A 46 -10.67 -2.96 -12.45
CA VAL A 46 -11.21 -1.96 -11.53
C VAL A 46 -10.24 -0.80 -11.44
N GLU A 47 -10.76 0.41 -11.58
CA GLU A 47 -9.98 1.65 -11.42
C GLU A 47 -10.66 2.56 -10.40
N PHE A 48 -9.87 3.10 -9.48
CA PHE A 48 -10.32 4.05 -8.48
C PHE A 48 -9.42 5.28 -8.50
N GLN A 49 -10.02 6.45 -8.66
CA GLN A 49 -9.33 7.74 -8.50
C GLN A 49 -9.88 8.47 -7.29
N ARG A 50 -9.00 9.07 -6.49
CA ARG A 50 -9.36 9.84 -5.30
C ARG A 50 -8.43 11.02 -5.09
N GLU A 51 -8.96 12.03 -4.42
CA GLU A 51 -8.20 13.16 -3.87
C GLU A 51 -8.46 13.23 -2.37
N VAL A 52 -7.40 13.15 -1.57
CA VAL A 52 -7.48 13.26 -0.10
C VAL A 52 -6.38 14.21 0.38
N GLU A 53 -6.77 15.23 1.15
CA GLU A 53 -5.85 16.25 1.69
C GLU A 53 -4.93 16.89 0.61
N GLY A 54 -5.45 17.09 -0.60
CA GLY A 54 -4.71 17.69 -1.72
C GLY A 54 -3.72 16.74 -2.40
N VAL A 55 -3.90 15.43 -2.21
CA VAL A 55 -3.15 14.40 -2.94
C VAL A 55 -4.09 13.56 -3.76
N GLU A 56 -3.79 13.54 -5.05
CA GLU A 56 -4.51 12.75 -6.03
C GLU A 56 -3.82 11.41 -6.23
N TRP A 57 -4.59 10.33 -6.32
CA TRP A 57 -4.08 9.01 -6.64
C TRP A 57 -5.08 8.18 -7.44
N THR A 58 -4.53 7.23 -8.18
CA THR A 58 -5.27 6.24 -8.97
C THR A 58 -4.77 4.86 -8.59
N ALA A 59 -5.69 3.96 -8.26
CA ALA A 59 -5.43 2.54 -8.09
C ALA A 59 -6.09 1.75 -9.23
N THR A 60 -5.33 0.86 -9.83
CA THR A 60 -5.77 -0.06 -10.88
C THR A 60 -5.60 -1.50 -10.39
N ILE A 61 -6.62 -2.31 -10.59
CA ILE A 61 -6.68 -3.70 -10.14
C ILE A 61 -7.18 -4.54 -11.31
N GLU A 62 -6.38 -5.51 -11.74
CA GLU A 62 -6.81 -6.38 -12.85
C GLU A 62 -7.99 -7.27 -12.45
N ARG A 63 -7.99 -7.78 -11.21
CA ARG A 63 -9.12 -8.55 -10.69
C ARG A 63 -9.27 -8.40 -9.18
N ALA A 64 -10.51 -8.21 -8.73
CA ALA A 64 -10.90 -8.29 -7.33
C ALA A 64 -11.93 -9.40 -7.15
N GLU A 65 -11.67 -10.34 -6.24
CA GLU A 65 -12.57 -11.47 -5.94
C GLU A 65 -13.00 -11.43 -4.48
N ARG A 66 -14.31 -11.51 -4.22
CA ARG A 66 -14.86 -11.67 -2.86
C ARG A 66 -15.23 -13.13 -2.62
N ARG A 67 -14.84 -13.66 -1.46
CA ARG A 67 -15.14 -15.01 -0.97
C ARG A 67 -15.47 -14.93 0.52
N GLY A 68 -16.75 -14.92 0.85
CA GLY A 68 -17.24 -14.65 2.20
C GLY A 68 -16.73 -13.31 2.70
N ASN A 69 -15.85 -13.37 3.70
CA ASN A 69 -15.25 -12.23 4.39
C ASN A 69 -13.80 -11.95 3.92
N GLU A 70 -13.37 -12.59 2.83
CA GLU A 70 -12.08 -12.34 2.18
C GLU A 70 -12.28 -11.60 0.86
N ILE A 71 -11.47 -10.57 0.63
CA ILE A 71 -11.37 -9.90 -0.66
C ILE A 71 -9.94 -10.04 -1.16
N ARG A 72 -9.78 -10.70 -2.32
CA ARG A 72 -8.49 -10.94 -2.96
C ARG A 72 -8.33 -9.98 -4.13
N LEU A 73 -7.18 -9.31 -4.17
CA LEU A 73 -6.79 -8.41 -5.24
C LEU A 73 -5.66 -9.05 -6.02
N LEU A 74 -5.77 -9.04 -7.34
CA LEU A 74 -4.74 -9.55 -8.26
C LEU A 74 -4.26 -8.40 -9.13
N SER A 75 -2.94 -8.22 -9.15
CA SER A 75 -2.24 -7.15 -9.87
C SER A 75 -2.76 -5.76 -9.50
N LEU A 76 -2.37 -5.31 -8.30
CA LEU A 76 -2.61 -3.95 -7.83
C LEU A 76 -1.46 -3.03 -8.29
N ASP A 77 -1.81 -1.96 -8.98
CA ASP A 77 -0.94 -0.83 -9.26
C ASP A 77 -1.58 0.42 -8.67
N ILE A 78 -0.78 1.27 -8.03
CA ILE A 78 -1.21 2.54 -7.48
C ILE A 78 -0.18 3.59 -7.88
N VAL A 79 -0.68 4.73 -8.35
CA VAL A 79 0.12 5.92 -8.63
C VAL A 79 -0.52 7.13 -7.97
N GLY A 80 0.30 8.06 -7.47
CA GLY A 80 -0.21 9.29 -6.88
C GLY A 80 0.72 10.49 -6.97
N ILE A 81 0.12 11.67 -6.82
CA ILE A 81 0.78 12.98 -6.90
C ILE A 81 0.47 13.77 -5.63
N GLY A 82 1.46 13.90 -4.75
CA GLY A 82 1.40 14.65 -3.51
C GLY A 82 1.53 16.17 -3.65
N SER A 83 1.34 16.88 -2.54
CA SER A 83 1.26 18.35 -2.42
C SER A 83 2.51 19.12 -2.89
N GLU A 84 3.67 18.47 -3.06
CA GLU A 84 4.91 19.07 -3.57
C GLU A 84 5.30 18.56 -4.97
N LYS A 85 4.32 18.10 -5.77
CA LYS A 85 4.56 17.33 -7.01
C LYS A 85 5.36 16.04 -6.78
N GLN A 86 5.38 15.57 -5.53
CA GLN A 86 5.96 14.29 -5.16
C GLN A 86 5.15 13.20 -5.85
N ARG A 87 5.79 12.44 -6.74
CA ARG A 87 5.13 11.30 -7.39
C ARG A 87 5.48 10.05 -6.62
N TRP A 88 4.53 9.17 -6.44
CA TRP A 88 4.79 7.90 -5.80
C TRP A 88 4.02 6.79 -6.52
N SER A 89 4.55 5.58 -6.40
CA SER A 89 3.92 4.38 -6.94
C SER A 89 4.02 3.22 -5.96
N LEU A 90 3.06 2.32 -6.04
CA LEU A 90 3.08 1.03 -5.36
C LEU A 90 2.49 -0.04 -6.26
N GLN A 91 3.13 -1.20 -6.26
CA GLN A 91 2.72 -2.38 -6.98
C GLN A 91 2.73 -3.56 -6.03
N ALA A 92 1.68 -4.38 -6.11
CA ALA A 92 1.58 -5.64 -5.39
C ALA A 92 0.91 -6.68 -6.30
N PRO A 93 1.58 -7.82 -6.61
CA PRO A 93 0.97 -8.90 -7.38
C PRO A 93 -0.31 -9.44 -6.74
N THR A 94 -0.35 -9.49 -5.40
CA THR A 94 -1.51 -9.98 -4.65
C THR A 94 -1.80 -9.11 -3.43
N GLY A 95 -3.08 -8.92 -3.16
CA GLY A 95 -3.58 -8.34 -1.92
C GLY A 95 -4.68 -9.20 -1.31
N LEU A 96 -4.79 -9.20 0.00
CA LEU A 96 -5.83 -9.88 0.76
C LEU A 96 -6.38 -8.92 1.81
N PHE A 97 -7.69 -8.73 1.81
CA PHE A 97 -8.41 -8.05 2.87
C PHE A 97 -9.30 -9.04 3.61
N LEU A 98 -9.11 -9.11 4.92
CA LEU A 98 -9.88 -9.95 5.86
C LEU A 98 -10.86 -9.05 6.60
N GLU A 99 -12.12 -9.00 6.14
CA GLU A 99 -13.14 -8.08 6.64
C GLU A 99 -13.38 -8.25 8.15
N GLU A 100 -13.49 -9.49 8.65
CA GLU A 100 -13.73 -9.76 10.08
C GLU A 100 -12.64 -9.21 11.00
N ARG A 101 -11.41 -9.11 10.48
CA ARG A 101 -10.25 -8.66 11.25
C ARG A 101 -9.90 -7.20 10.95
N GLY A 102 -10.56 -6.58 9.98
CA GLY A 102 -10.16 -5.29 9.42
C GLY A 102 -8.71 -5.29 8.96
N LYS A 103 -8.17 -6.41 8.47
CA LYS A 103 -6.74 -6.56 8.16
C LYS A 103 -6.51 -6.64 6.65
N ALA A 104 -5.62 -5.80 6.14
CA ALA A 104 -5.11 -5.85 4.78
C ALA A 104 -3.67 -6.39 4.76
N VAL A 105 -3.37 -7.22 3.78
CA VAL A 105 -2.02 -7.76 3.52
C VAL A 105 -1.75 -7.61 2.02
N LEU A 106 -0.61 -7.01 1.68
CA LEU A 106 -0.09 -6.97 0.31
C LEU A 106 1.19 -7.80 0.25
N SER A 107 1.35 -8.62 -0.78
CA SER A 107 2.53 -9.45 -0.98
C SER A 107 3.41 -8.90 -2.09
N ASP A 108 4.72 -9.13 -1.99
CA ASP A 108 5.75 -8.72 -2.95
C ASP A 108 5.63 -7.23 -3.33
N VAL A 109 5.48 -6.39 -2.31
CA VAL A 109 5.25 -4.97 -2.47
C VAL A 109 6.50 -4.30 -3.01
N ARG A 110 6.32 -3.50 -4.06
CA ARG A 110 7.37 -2.64 -4.61
C ARG A 110 6.82 -1.26 -4.85
N GLY A 111 7.67 -0.26 -4.79
CA GLY A 111 7.23 1.08 -5.11
C GLY A 111 8.36 2.07 -5.25
N SER A 112 7.96 3.30 -5.58
CA SER A 112 8.89 4.40 -5.75
C SER A 112 8.31 5.68 -5.20
N VAL A 113 9.21 6.58 -4.83
CA VAL A 113 8.88 7.93 -4.39
C VAL A 113 9.86 8.88 -5.06
N ALA A 114 9.34 9.79 -5.89
CA ALA A 114 10.10 10.79 -6.61
C ALA A 114 9.78 12.19 -6.07
N THR A 115 10.82 12.92 -5.68
CA THR A 115 10.76 14.33 -5.25
C THR A 115 11.77 15.13 -6.07
N GLY A 116 11.28 15.94 -7.01
CA GLY A 116 12.14 16.62 -7.99
C GLY A 116 12.89 15.61 -8.86
N GLU A 117 14.22 15.72 -8.91
CA GLU A 117 15.10 14.80 -9.64
C GLU A 117 15.51 13.56 -8.81
N THR A 118 15.16 13.54 -7.52
CA THR A 118 15.52 12.46 -6.60
C THR A 118 14.45 11.38 -6.62
N VAL A 119 14.85 10.12 -6.86
CA VAL A 119 13.97 8.94 -6.80
C VAL A 119 14.49 7.96 -5.78
N ALA A 120 13.61 7.54 -4.87
CA ALA A 120 13.82 6.43 -3.96
C ALA A 120 12.91 5.27 -4.35
N TYR A 121 13.39 4.05 -4.17
CA TYR A 121 12.68 2.81 -4.39
C TYR A 121 12.54 2.06 -3.07
N PHE A 122 11.47 1.31 -2.92
CA PHE A 122 11.30 0.41 -1.78
C PHE A 122 10.74 -0.93 -2.24
N GLU A 123 11.07 -1.96 -1.49
CA GLU A 123 10.55 -3.31 -1.66
C GLU A 123 10.37 -4.00 -0.32
N ALA A 124 9.34 -4.82 -0.21
CA ALA A 124 9.07 -5.63 0.96
C ALA A 124 8.33 -6.92 0.56
N PRO A 125 8.65 -8.07 1.16
CA PRO A 125 7.93 -9.31 0.90
C PRO A 125 6.45 -9.22 1.28
N GLU A 126 6.14 -8.49 2.36
CA GLU A 126 4.78 -8.35 2.88
C GLU A 126 4.58 -6.97 3.52
N ALA A 127 3.43 -6.36 3.27
CA ALA A 127 2.97 -5.17 3.97
C ALA A 127 1.61 -5.43 4.61
N GLU A 128 1.53 -5.26 5.92
CA GLU A 128 0.32 -5.43 6.71
C GLU A 128 -0.22 -4.09 7.20
N TRP A 129 -1.54 -3.98 7.20
CA TRP A 129 -2.26 -2.88 7.84
C TRP A 129 -3.54 -3.39 8.49
N SER A 130 -3.91 -2.78 9.62
CA SER A 130 -5.15 -3.09 10.33
C SER A 130 -6.00 -1.84 10.50
N GLU A 131 -7.32 -2.01 10.52
CA GLU A 131 -8.27 -0.93 10.68
C GLU A 131 -7.99 -0.12 11.95
N GLY A 132 -7.94 1.21 11.81
CA GLY A 132 -7.60 2.14 12.88
C GLY A 132 -6.09 2.23 13.20
N ALA A 133 -5.24 1.38 12.61
CA ALA A 133 -3.79 1.50 12.78
C ALA A 133 -3.25 2.74 12.06
N THR A 134 -2.29 3.40 12.69
CA THR A 134 -1.58 4.56 12.15
C THR A 134 -0.17 4.22 11.64
N GLU A 135 0.07 2.95 11.36
CA GLU A 135 1.32 2.43 10.82
C GLU A 135 1.07 1.25 9.90
N VAL A 136 1.97 1.08 8.92
CA VAL A 136 2.07 -0.13 8.10
C VAL A 136 3.25 -0.94 8.63
N LEU A 137 3.05 -2.24 8.73
CA LEU A 137 4.03 -3.19 9.25
C LEU A 137 4.57 -4.05 8.11
N PHE A 138 5.89 -4.06 7.97
CA PHE A 138 6.63 -4.96 7.08
C PHE A 138 7.28 -6.03 7.94
N VAL A 139 6.54 -7.10 8.21
CA VAL A 139 6.90 -8.16 9.19
C VAL A 139 8.16 -8.93 8.79
N ASP A 140 8.33 -9.14 7.49
CA ASP A 140 9.46 -9.86 6.89
C ASP A 140 10.52 -8.90 6.33
N GLY A 141 10.52 -7.67 6.82
CA GLY A 141 11.49 -6.65 6.49
C GLY A 141 11.14 -5.82 5.27
N ALA A 142 11.94 -4.78 5.06
CA ALA A 142 11.81 -3.88 3.92
C ALA A 142 13.17 -3.26 3.58
N ALA A 143 13.40 -3.08 2.28
CA ALA A 143 14.57 -2.40 1.75
C ALA A 143 14.17 -1.08 1.08
N PHE A 144 15.00 -0.07 1.26
CA PHE A 144 14.82 1.28 0.74
C PHE A 144 16.12 1.73 0.09
N ARG A 145 16.05 2.12 -1.18
CA ARG A 145 17.21 2.46 -1.99
C ARG A 145 17.03 3.81 -2.68
N ARG A 146 18.05 4.65 -2.60
CA ARG A 146 18.22 5.90 -3.35
C ARG A 146 19.66 5.92 -3.89
N SER A 147 19.99 6.86 -4.77
CA SER A 147 21.31 6.92 -5.42
C SER A 147 22.49 6.97 -4.45
N ASP A 148 22.31 7.60 -3.30
CA ASP A 148 23.32 7.89 -2.27
C ASP A 148 23.09 7.10 -0.98
N PHE A 149 22.07 6.24 -0.93
CA PHE A 149 21.52 5.70 0.32
C PHE A 149 20.91 4.32 0.11
N TYR A 150 21.20 3.41 1.02
CA TYR A 150 20.56 2.12 1.12
C TYR A 150 20.24 1.82 2.59
N PHE A 151 19.02 1.39 2.84
CA PHE A 151 18.54 0.95 4.15
C PHE A 151 17.83 -0.40 3.99
N GLU A 152 18.06 -1.29 4.94
CA GLU A 152 17.39 -2.59 5.02
C GLU A 152 17.10 -2.88 6.49
N GLY A 153 15.89 -3.34 6.81
CA GLY A 153 15.50 -3.73 8.15
C GLY A 153 14.75 -5.05 8.15
N ASN A 154 14.92 -5.84 9.20
CA ASN A 154 14.32 -7.18 9.32
C ASN A 154 12.83 -7.15 9.72
N SER A 155 12.39 -6.05 10.31
CA SER A 155 10.99 -5.78 10.63
C SER A 155 10.85 -4.27 10.64
N VAL A 156 10.06 -3.71 9.73
CA VAL A 156 9.97 -2.25 9.57
C VAL A 156 8.55 -1.81 9.86
N ARG A 157 8.39 -0.82 10.73
CA ARG A 157 7.14 -0.08 10.89
C ARG A 157 7.30 1.26 10.23
N VAL A 158 6.28 1.66 9.47
CA VAL A 158 6.24 2.98 8.87
C VAL A 158 4.98 3.68 9.33
N SER A 159 5.17 4.68 10.18
CA SER A 159 4.06 5.48 10.70
C SER A 159 3.49 6.36 9.61
N PHE A 160 2.27 6.81 9.83
CA PHE A 160 1.57 7.67 8.90
C PHE A 160 2.17 9.07 8.76
N SER A 161 2.99 9.46 9.73
CA SER A 161 3.80 10.67 9.70
C SER A 161 5.14 10.50 8.95
N GLY A 162 5.41 9.32 8.39
CA GLY A 162 6.64 9.00 7.67
C GLY A 162 7.84 8.77 8.58
N VAL A 163 7.60 8.23 9.78
CA VAL A 163 8.64 7.75 10.70
C VAL A 163 8.87 6.27 10.42
N PHE A 164 10.10 5.91 10.11
CA PHE A 164 10.54 4.54 9.94
C PHE A 164 11.13 4.06 11.27
N SER A 165 10.64 2.93 11.76
CA SER A 165 11.22 2.22 12.90
C SER A 165 11.59 0.82 12.45
N ALA A 166 12.84 0.43 12.68
CA ALA A 166 13.28 -0.93 12.45
C ALA A 166 13.37 -1.65 13.79
N GLU A 167 12.76 -2.82 13.84
CA GLU A 167 12.91 -3.76 14.93
C GLU A 167 13.77 -4.93 14.45
N LYS A 168 14.43 -5.62 15.41
CA LYS A 168 15.23 -6.82 15.13
C LYS A 168 16.42 -6.59 14.19
N GLY A 169 16.95 -5.36 14.18
CA GLY A 169 18.17 -4.98 13.46
C GLY A 169 17.90 -4.31 12.11
N ALA A 170 18.82 -3.42 11.74
CA ALA A 170 18.83 -2.72 10.46
C ALA A 170 20.26 -2.47 10.01
N SER A 171 20.46 -2.43 8.70
CA SER A 171 21.70 -1.99 8.06
C SER A 171 21.46 -0.76 7.21
N PHE A 172 22.48 0.09 7.16
CA PHE A 172 22.41 1.36 6.47
C PHE A 172 23.75 1.66 5.79
N THR A 173 23.71 2.04 4.52
CA THR A 173 24.88 2.42 3.73
C THR A 173 24.61 3.76 3.06
N TRP A 174 25.57 4.67 3.10
CA TRP A 174 25.47 5.96 2.41
C TRP A 174 26.79 6.33 1.77
N VAL A 175 26.71 7.11 0.69
CA VAL A 175 27.88 7.70 0.03
C VAL A 175 28.06 9.12 0.59
N MET A 176 29.23 9.40 1.14
CA MET A 176 29.59 10.78 1.51
C MET A 176 29.80 11.58 0.21
N PRO A 177 29.17 12.76 0.05
CA PRO A 177 29.53 13.64 -1.06
C PRO A 177 31.02 14.01 -0.91
N GLU A 178 31.78 13.92 -2.01
CA GLU A 178 33.14 14.46 -2.03
C GLU A 178 33.04 15.95 -1.69
N ASN A 179 33.74 16.37 -0.62
CA ASN A 179 33.89 17.78 -0.31
C ASN A 179 34.53 18.46 -1.52
N THR A 180 33.75 19.24 -2.26
CA THR A 180 34.30 20.27 -3.14
C THR A 180 34.85 21.39 -2.24
N GLU A 181 36.16 21.32 -1.96
CA GLU A 181 36.94 22.45 -1.44
C GLU A 181 36.95 23.63 -2.42
#